data_AF-A0A930A8L0-F1
#
_entry.id   AF-A0A930A8L0-F1
#
_cell.length_a   1.000
_cell.length_b   1.000
_cell.length_c   1.000
_cell.angle_alpha   90.00
_cell.angle_beta   90.00
_cell.angle_gamma   90.00
#
_symmetry.space_group_name_H-M   'P 1'
#
loop_
_entity.id
_entity.type
_entity.pdbx_description
1 polymer ?
#
loop_
_entity_poly.entity_id
_entity_poly.type
_entity_poly.pdbx_seq_one_letter_code
_entity_poly.pdbx_strand_id
1 'polypeptide(L)'
;LTEEFDKKGIRYHKLVGSTPQRERAQMVESFQKDDVPIFCISLKAGGTGLNLTAADIVIHYDPWWNTAVENQASDRAHRIGQTNVVNVFRLIIKDTIEERIIQLQKEKSSLADRILSGEGVSSATLSRQDLLELL
;
A
#
# COMPACT_ATOMS: atom_id res chain seq x y z
N LEU A 1 17.71 2.86 1.40
CA LEU A 1 16.93 3.15 2.62
C LEU A 1 17.57 2.57 3.87
N THR A 2 17.75 1.25 3.98
CA THR A 2 18.29 0.63 5.21
C THR A 2 19.71 1.09 5.55
N GLU A 3 20.57 1.31 4.55
CA GLU A 3 21.91 1.89 4.76
C GLU A 3 21.88 3.27 5.43
N GLU A 4 20.86 4.10 5.13
CA GLU A 4 20.71 5.41 5.78
C GLU A 4 20.22 5.27 7.22
N PHE A 5 19.43 4.24 7.53
CA PHE A 5 19.07 3.93 8.91
C PHE A 5 20.28 3.47 9.71
N ASP A 6 21.13 2.61 9.12
CA ASP A 6 22.37 2.15 9.74
C ASP A 6 23.29 3.35 10.08
N LYS A 7 23.48 4.27 9.12
CA LYS A 7 24.28 5.49 9.32
C LYS A 7 23.72 6.39 10.42
N LYS A 8 22.40 6.44 10.58
CA LYS A 8 21.71 7.27 11.58
C LYS A 8 21.49 6.55 12.92
N GLY A 9 21.90 5.29 13.05
CA GLY A 9 21.66 4.48 14.24
C GLY A 9 20.18 4.17 14.50
N ILE A 10 19.34 4.20 13.47
CA ILE A 10 17.90 3.92 13.58
C ILE A 10 17.71 2.41 13.47
N ARG A 11 17.07 1.80 14.48
CA ARG A 11 16.73 0.37 14.45
C ARG A 11 15.57 0.12 13.49
N TYR A 12 15.62 -0.97 12.75
CA TYR A 12 14.54 -1.40 11.86
C TYR A 12 14.52 -2.92 11.70
N HIS A 13 13.34 -3.45 11.37
CA HIS A 13 13.17 -4.80 10.83
C HIS A 13 13.13 -4.75 9.30
N LYS A 14 13.66 -5.77 8.61
CA LYS A 14 13.67 -5.83 7.14
C LYS A 14 13.17 -7.19 6.64
N LEU A 15 12.00 -7.18 6.01
CA LEU A 15 11.39 -8.36 5.41
C LEU A 15 11.43 -8.25 3.87
N VAL A 16 12.16 -9.17 3.24
CA VAL A 16 12.25 -9.30 1.78
C VAL A 16 11.76 -10.68 1.33
N GLY A 17 11.55 -10.87 0.03
CA GLY A 17 10.96 -12.11 -0.49
C GLY A 17 11.80 -13.36 -0.22
N SER A 18 13.12 -13.19 -0.07
CA SER A 18 14.07 -14.26 0.27
C SER A 18 14.12 -14.59 1.77
N THR A 19 13.49 -13.81 2.64
CA THR A 19 13.46 -14.10 4.09
C THR A 19 12.73 -15.42 4.34
N PRO A 20 13.29 -16.38 5.10
CA PRO A 20 12.61 -17.63 5.46
C PRO A 20 11.34 -17.43 6.28
N GLN A 21 10.34 -18.31 6.13
CA GLN A 21 9.04 -18.18 6.79
C GLN A 21 9.13 -18.06 8.32
N ARG A 22 10.02 -18.84 8.95
CA ARG A 22 10.22 -18.79 10.40
C ARG A 22 10.75 -17.42 10.86
N GLU A 23 11.72 -16.87 10.15
CA GLU A 23 12.29 -15.55 10.45
C GLU A 23 11.26 -14.44 10.23
N ARG A 24 10.40 -14.56 9.21
CA ARG A 24 9.28 -13.61 9.03
C ARG A 24 8.36 -13.57 10.24
N ALA A 25 7.95 -14.74 10.75
CA ALA A 25 7.07 -14.82 11.90
C ALA A 25 7.72 -14.19 13.15
N GLN A 26 9.01 -14.47 13.36
CA GLN A 26 9.78 -13.89 14.48
C GLN A 26 9.91 -12.37 14.38
N MET A 27 10.20 -11.82 13.20
CA MET A 27 10.27 -10.36 13.00
C MET A 27 8.93 -9.68 13.26
N VAL A 28 7.83 -10.27 12.77
CA VAL A 28 6.48 -9.73 12.99
C VAL A 28 6.11 -9.76 14.47
N GLU A 29 6.41 -10.86 15.17
CA GLU A 29 6.19 -10.95 16.61
C GLU A 29 7.05 -9.94 17.39
N SER A 30 8.31 -9.77 16.98
CA SER A 30 9.24 -8.82 17.61
C SER A 30 8.74 -7.39 17.46
N PHE A 31 8.37 -6.98 16.23
CA PHE A 31 7.85 -5.64 15.95
C PHE A 31 6.59 -5.29 16.74
N GLN A 32 5.80 -6.28 17.13
CA GLN A 32 4.59 -6.08 17.93
C GLN A 32 4.88 -5.87 19.42
N LYS A 33 6.11 -6.16 19.87
CA LYS A 33 6.51 -6.20 21.29
C LYS A 33 7.69 -5.30 21.63
N ASP A 34 8.56 -5.03 20.67
CA ASP A 34 9.79 -4.27 20.87
C ASP A 34 9.61 -2.78 20.54
N ASP A 35 10.59 -1.97 20.97
CA ASP A 35 10.63 -0.54 20.68
C ASP A 35 11.34 -0.25 19.34
N VAL A 36 11.33 -1.17 18.37
CA VAL A 36 11.94 -0.94 17.06
C VAL A 36 10.97 -0.11 16.21
N PRO A 37 11.33 1.14 15.85
CA PRO A 37 10.36 2.09 15.31
C PRO A 37 9.96 1.82 13.84
N ILE A 38 10.69 0.97 13.11
CA ILE A 38 10.53 0.84 11.65
C ILE A 38 10.47 -0.62 11.23
N PHE A 39 9.46 -0.96 10.42
CA PHE A 39 9.36 -2.24 9.74
C PHE A 39 9.39 -2.05 8.22
N CYS A 40 10.51 -2.36 7.58
CA CYS A 40 10.65 -2.30 6.13
C CYS A 40 10.16 -3.60 5.49
N ILE A 41 9.18 -3.50 4.61
CA ILE A 41 8.65 -4.64 3.85
C ILE A 41 8.57 -4.29 2.37
N SER A 42 9.01 -5.22 1.50
CA SER A 42 8.76 -5.05 0.08
C SER A 42 7.31 -5.44 -0.28
N LEU A 43 6.69 -4.71 -1.21
CA LEU A 43 5.33 -4.99 -1.69
C LEU A 43 5.16 -6.45 -2.14
N LYS A 44 6.16 -7.01 -2.84
CA LYS A 44 6.18 -8.41 -3.29
C LYS A 44 6.27 -9.43 -2.14
N ALA A 45 7.06 -9.16 -1.10
CA ALA A 45 7.17 -10.04 0.06
C ALA A 45 5.94 -9.95 0.98
N GLY A 46 5.11 -8.93 0.75
CA GLY A 46 3.91 -8.66 1.47
C GLY A 46 2.70 -9.55 1.17
N GLY A 47 2.71 -10.35 0.10
CA GLY A 47 1.59 -11.27 -0.22
C GLY A 47 1.26 -12.34 0.84
N THR A 48 1.89 -12.28 2.03
CA THR A 48 1.61 -13.13 3.19
C THR A 48 0.78 -12.32 4.18
N GLY A 49 -0.27 -12.89 4.77
CA GLY A 49 -1.23 -12.16 5.62
C GLY A 49 -0.67 -11.73 6.98
N LEU A 50 0.36 -10.88 7.00
CA LEU A 50 1.04 -10.40 8.20
C LEU A 50 0.15 -9.45 9.01
N ASN A 51 0.33 -9.46 10.34
CA ASN A 51 -0.34 -8.54 11.27
C ASN A 51 0.71 -7.56 11.79
N LEU A 52 0.59 -6.28 11.41
CA LEU A 52 1.51 -5.21 11.79
C LEU A 52 0.76 -4.12 12.58
N THR A 53 -0.12 -4.53 13.49
CA THR A 53 -1.00 -3.65 14.28
C THR A 53 -0.27 -2.72 15.25
N ALA A 54 1.03 -2.93 15.50
CA ALA A 54 1.84 -1.95 16.23
C ALA A 54 2.16 -0.70 15.39
N ALA A 55 2.07 -0.78 14.05
CA ALA A 55 2.29 0.36 13.17
C ALA A 55 1.05 1.26 13.10
N ASP A 56 1.21 2.52 13.45
CA ASP A 56 0.23 3.60 13.31
C ASP A 56 0.52 4.49 12.08
N ILE A 57 1.69 4.33 11.46
CA ILE A 57 2.09 5.03 10.24
C ILE A 57 2.49 4.03 9.16
N VAL A 58 1.91 4.16 7.98
CA VAL A 58 2.27 3.40 6.77
C VAL A 58 2.75 4.38 5.71
N ILE A 59 3.94 4.13 5.14
CA ILE A 59 4.51 4.94 4.07
C ILE A 59 4.69 4.05 2.84
N HIS A 60 3.90 4.31 1.79
CA HIS A 60 4.13 3.77 0.45
C HIS A 60 5.23 4.59 -0.20
N TYR A 61 6.43 4.00 -0.24
CA TYR A 61 7.64 4.67 -0.71
C TYR A 61 7.67 4.82 -2.23
N ASP A 62 7.23 3.78 -2.95
CA ASP A 62 7.14 3.76 -4.41
C ASP A 62 5.67 3.57 -4.83
N PRO A 63 5.16 4.34 -5.81
CA PRO A 63 3.79 4.17 -6.30
C PRO A 63 3.67 2.86 -7.07
N TRP A 64 2.68 2.04 -6.69
CA TRP A 64 2.38 0.80 -7.37
C TRP A 64 1.23 1.00 -8.36
N TRP A 65 1.36 0.41 -9.55
CA TRP A 65 0.35 0.54 -10.61
C TRP A 65 -1.00 -0.07 -10.24
N ASN A 66 -1.05 -0.93 -9.21
CA ASN A 66 -2.25 -1.59 -8.74
C ASN A 66 -2.56 -1.15 -7.29
N THR A 67 -3.55 -0.28 -7.14
CA THR A 67 -4.01 0.25 -5.85
C THR A 67 -4.46 -0.83 -4.88
N ALA A 68 -4.98 -1.97 -5.35
CA ALA A 68 -5.40 -3.07 -4.48
C ALA A 68 -4.22 -3.69 -3.72
N VAL A 69 -3.02 -3.71 -4.33
CA VAL A 69 -1.80 -4.21 -3.67
C VAL A 69 -1.33 -3.25 -2.58
N GLU A 70 -1.42 -1.94 -2.83
CA GLU A 70 -1.11 -0.92 -1.82
C GLU A 70 -2.10 -0.97 -0.66
N ASN A 71 -3.40 -1.06 -0.95
CA ASN A 71 -4.45 -1.18 0.05
C ASN A 71 -4.22 -2.42 0.92
N GLN A 72 -3.94 -3.57 0.32
CA GLN A 72 -3.61 -4.79 1.07
C GLN A 72 -2.36 -4.61 1.96
N ALA A 73 -1.38 -3.82 1.53
CA ALA A 73 -0.22 -3.52 2.34
C ALA A 73 -0.59 -2.62 3.54
N SER A 74 -1.43 -1.60 3.35
CA SER A 74 -1.98 -0.75 4.41
C SER A 74 -2.84 -1.53 5.41
N ASP A 75 -3.68 -2.44 4.92
CA ASP A 75 -4.62 -3.25 5.72
C ASP A 75 -3.91 -4.15 6.75
N ARG A 76 -2.59 -4.36 6.63
CA ARG A 76 -1.81 -5.10 7.63
C ARG A 76 -1.65 -4.33 8.93
N ALA A 77 -1.59 -3.01 8.85
CA ALA A 77 -1.58 -2.10 10.00
C ALA A 77 -3.01 -1.78 10.45
N HIS A 78 -3.92 -1.60 9.49
CA HIS A 78 -5.34 -1.37 9.73
C HIS A 78 -6.10 -2.70 9.94
N ARG A 79 -5.78 -3.41 11.02
CA ARG A 79 -6.33 -4.73 11.35
C ARG A 79 -6.91 -4.77 12.77
N ILE A 80 -7.79 -5.75 13.03
CA ILE A 80 -8.35 -6.00 14.37
C ILE A 80 -7.19 -6.14 15.37
N GLY A 81 -7.25 -5.36 16.46
CA GLY A 81 -6.19 -5.27 17.47
C GLY A 81 -5.36 -3.98 17.41
N GLN A 82 -5.51 -3.18 16.35
CA GLN A 82 -5.00 -1.82 16.29
C GLN A 82 -5.82 -0.89 17.21
N THR A 83 -5.13 -0.11 18.05
CA THR A 83 -5.75 0.85 18.98
C THR A 83 -5.54 2.30 18.56
N ASN A 84 -4.62 2.56 17.63
CA ASN A 84 -4.25 3.89 17.16
C ASN A 84 -4.84 4.18 15.77
N VAL A 85 -4.98 5.47 15.44
CA VAL A 85 -5.35 5.89 14.08
C VAL A 85 -4.19 5.58 13.13
N VAL A 86 -4.47 4.78 12.09
CA VAL A 86 -3.46 4.44 11.07
C VAL A 86 -3.42 5.52 9.99
N ASN A 87 -2.31 6.24 9.90
CA ASN A 87 -2.06 7.24 8.87
C ASN A 87 -1.29 6.62 7.70
N VAL A 88 -1.85 6.73 6.50
CA VAL A 88 -1.24 6.19 5.27
C VAL A 88 -0.74 7.35 4.41
N PHE A 89 0.55 7.38 4.16
CA PHE A 89 1.21 8.34 3.28
C PHE A 89 1.66 7.65 1.99
N ARG A 90 1.42 8.31 0.86
CA ARG A 90 1.97 7.90 -0.44
C ARG A 90 2.95 8.97 -0.89
N LEU A 91 4.20 8.56 -1.13
CA LEU A 91 5.21 9.45 -1.69
C LEU A 91 5.05 9.45 -3.22
N ILE A 92 4.92 10.64 -3.80
CA ILE A 92 4.75 10.83 -5.25
C ILE A 92 5.74 11.91 -5.65
N ILE A 93 6.58 11.61 -6.64
CA ILE A 93 7.53 12.61 -7.14
C ILE A 93 6.81 13.50 -8.15
N LYS A 94 6.81 14.80 -7.88
CA LYS A 94 6.19 15.82 -8.74
C LYS A 94 6.89 15.87 -10.10
N ASP A 95 6.12 16.18 -11.15
CA ASP A 95 6.63 16.38 -12.52
C ASP A 95 7.27 15.10 -13.10
N THR A 96 6.80 13.93 -12.64
CA THR A 96 7.24 12.62 -13.13
C THR A 96 6.11 11.80 -13.72
N ILE A 97 6.46 10.69 -14.36
CA ILE A 97 5.49 9.73 -14.89
C ILE A 97 4.55 9.17 -13.81
N GLU A 98 4.99 9.15 -12.54
CA GLU A 98 4.21 8.66 -11.40
C GLU A 98 2.92 9.47 -11.22
N GLU A 99 3.00 10.80 -11.33
CA GLU A 99 1.85 11.70 -11.22
C GLU A 99 0.81 11.41 -12.31
N ARG A 100 1.27 11.19 -13.54
CA ARG A 100 0.40 10.86 -14.67
C ARG A 100 -0.28 9.50 -14.50
N ILE A 101 0.43 8.50 -13.98
CA ILE A 101 -0.13 7.18 -13.68
C ILE A 101 -1.23 7.28 -12.63
N ILE A 102 -1.00 8.04 -11.56
CA ILE A 102 -1.98 8.23 -10.48
C ILE A 102 -3.22 8.96 -10.98
N GLN A 103 -3.04 9.98 -11.83
CA GLN A 103 -4.14 10.70 -12.44
C GLN A 103 -5.01 9.78 -13.31
N LEU A 104 -4.39 8.94 -14.16
CA LEU A 104 -5.10 7.96 -14.99
C LEU A 104 -5.86 6.92 -14.16
N GLN A 105 -5.27 6.44 -13.06
CA GLN A 105 -5.95 5.52 -12.14
C GLN A 105 -7.20 6.15 -11.51
N LYS A 106 -7.10 7.42 -11.11
CA LYS A 106 -8.23 8.15 -10.51
C LYS A 106 -9.38 8.32 -11.51
N GLU A 107 -9.04 8.61 -12.76
CA GLU A 107 -10.01 8.70 -13.87
C GLU A 107 -10.69 7.34 -14.12
N LYS A 108 -9.91 6.26 -14.21
CA LYS A 108 -10.45 4.87 -14.31
C LYS A 108 -11.38 4.53 -13.15
N SER A 109 -10.97 4.78 -11.91
CA SER A 109 -11.76 4.48 -10.72
C SER A 109 -13.06 5.28 -10.69
N SER A 110 -12.99 6.58 -10.97
CA SER A 110 -14.18 7.45 -11.01
C SER A 110 -15.16 7.03 -12.11
N LEU A 111 -14.66 6.56 -13.26
CA LEU A 111 -15.51 5.99 -14.31
C LEU A 111 -16.18 4.69 -13.82
N ALA A 112 -15.43 3.78 -13.21
CA ALA A 112 -15.99 2.54 -12.65
C ALA A 112 -17.06 2.81 -11.58
N ASP A 113 -16.81 3.74 -10.65
CA ASP A 113 -17.74 4.10 -9.59
C ASP A 113 -19.06 4.66 -10.14
N ARG A 114 -19.00 5.52 -11.17
CA ARG A 114 -20.19 6.07 -11.84
C ARG A 114 -21.04 4.99 -12.52
N ILE A 115 -20.39 3.96 -13.08
CA ILE A 115 -21.08 2.83 -13.68
C ILE A 115 -21.80 2.00 -12.61
N LEU A 116 -21.12 1.76 -11.48
CA LEU A 116 -21.62 0.92 -10.39
C LEU A 116 -22.70 1.60 -9.55
N SER A 117 -22.62 2.93 -9.36
CA SER A 117 -23.59 3.67 -8.55
C SER A 117 -24.94 3.88 -9.24
N GLY A 118 -25.01 3.72 -10.56
CA GLY A 118 -26.24 3.93 -11.36
C GLY A 118 -26.74 5.38 -11.38
N GLU A 119 -26.09 6.30 -10.65
CA GLU A 119 -26.42 7.72 -10.64
C GLU A 119 -25.78 8.41 -11.84
N GLY A 120 -26.61 8.71 -12.86
CA GLY A 120 -26.22 9.45 -14.06
C GLY A 120 -25.94 8.59 -15.30
N VAL A 121 -25.94 7.26 -15.17
CA VAL A 121 -25.81 6.34 -16.31
C VAL A 121 -27.19 5.88 -16.75
N SER A 122 -27.79 6.64 -17.68
CA SER A 122 -28.73 6.00 -18.59
C SER A 122 -27.94 4.93 -19.35
N SER A 123 -28.48 3.73 -19.53
CA SER A 123 -27.84 2.64 -20.31
C SER A 123 -27.37 3.07 -21.73
N ALA A 124 -27.83 4.24 -22.20
CA ALA A 124 -27.45 4.90 -23.44
C ALA A 124 -26.16 5.75 -23.38
N THR A 125 -25.56 6.02 -22.21
CA THR A 125 -24.40 6.93 -22.08
C THR A 125 -23.04 6.23 -21.99
N LEU A 126 -23.00 4.90 -21.87
CA LEU A 126 -21.74 4.16 -21.83
C LEU A 126 -21.23 3.92 -23.25
N SER A 127 -20.26 4.72 -23.69
CA SER A 127 -19.70 4.55 -25.03
C SER A 127 -18.76 3.34 -25.07
N ARG A 128 -18.59 2.75 -26.27
CA ARG A 128 -17.56 1.72 -26.50
C ARG A 128 -16.16 2.24 -26.15
N GLN A 129 -15.94 3.56 -26.26
CA GLN A 129 -14.68 4.21 -25.90
C GLN A 129 -14.43 4.11 -24.39
N ASP A 130 -15.46 4.39 -23.57
CA ASP A 130 -15.37 4.34 -22.10
C ASP A 130 -15.07 2.91 -21.60
N LEU A 131 -15.63 1.89 -22.26
CA LEU A 131 -15.34 0.48 -21.97
C LEU A 131 -13.91 0.09 -22.37
N LEU A 132 -13.37 0.64 -23.47
CA LEU A 132 -12.00 0.40 -23.89
C LEU A 132 -10.99 1.10 -22.96
N GLU A 133 -11.35 2.26 -22.42
CA GLU A 133 -10.52 2.98 -21.45
C GLU A 133 -10.41 2.25 -20.10
N LEU A 134 -11.30 1.30 -19.79
CA LEU A 134 -11.26 0.48 -18.56
C LEU A 134 -10.34 -0.77 -18.67
N LEU A 135 -10.07 -1.27 -19.88
CA LEU A 135 -9.19 -2.42 -20.15
C LEU A 135 -7.70 -2.07 -20.05
#